data_AF-A0A7V9C7G3-F1
#
_entry.id   AF-A0A7V9C7G3-F1
#
_cell.length_a   1.000
_cell.length_b   1.000
_cell.length_c   1.000
_cell.angle_alpha   90.00
_cell.angle_beta   90.00
_cell.angle_gamma   90.00
#
_symmetry.space_group_name_H-M   'P 1'
#
loop_
_entity.id
_entity.type
_entity.pdbx_description
1 polymer ?
#
loop_
_entity_poly.entity_id
_entity_poly.type
_entity_poly.pdbx_seq_one_letter_code
_entity_poly.pdbx_strand_id
1 'polypeptide(L)'
;MQDQPRYEAYEKSEFFADGLASRKPPPNTVPRGYLREDGQLYTGKNAAAGGAASGGNQRNAPNASASQNAANAASGGQQQQQGGAGGNSASGGAQASQSDPLNVDAFPFPVTMEVLVRGKERYNIFCSMCHGATGYGDGMVVRRGYKKPPSYHEDRLRQERVGHFFDVITNGWGSMPNYAPQIPVRDRWAIAAYIRALQASQQGTPTDVPADKRNQLEGGNAEHQGGGEGH
;
A
#
# COMPACT_ATOMS: atom_id res chain seq x y z
N MET A 1 -25.89 -40.23 0.64
CA MET A 1 -25.48 -39.18 -0.32
C MET A 1 -24.95 -37.92 0.38
N GLN A 2 -24.68 -37.96 1.70
CA GLN A 2 -24.06 -36.82 2.40
C GLN A 2 -22.63 -36.61 1.92
N ASP A 3 -21.86 -37.70 1.82
CA ASP A 3 -20.56 -37.71 1.17
C ASP A 3 -20.70 -38.23 -0.25
N GLN A 4 -20.37 -37.38 -1.23
CA GLN A 4 -20.38 -37.74 -2.64
C GLN A 4 -18.98 -38.15 -3.08
N PRO A 5 -18.82 -39.09 -4.03
CA PRO A 5 -17.51 -39.53 -4.53
C PRO A 5 -16.92 -38.51 -5.52
N ARG A 6 -16.77 -37.26 -5.08
CA ARG A 6 -16.14 -36.15 -5.81
C ARG A 6 -15.44 -35.26 -4.80
N TYR A 7 -14.39 -34.57 -5.22
CA TYR A 7 -13.75 -33.57 -4.38
C TYR A 7 -14.41 -32.21 -4.50
N GLU A 8 -14.74 -31.61 -3.36
CA GLU A 8 -15.18 -30.22 -3.23
C GLU A 8 -14.00 -29.28 -2.95
N ALA A 9 -14.22 -27.97 -3.12
CA ALA A 9 -13.22 -26.97 -2.77
C ALA A 9 -12.89 -27.03 -1.27
N TYR A 10 -11.59 -27.07 -0.95
CA TYR A 10 -11.06 -27.22 0.41
C TYR A 10 -11.24 -28.60 1.06
N GLU A 11 -11.68 -29.60 0.30
CA GLU A 11 -11.71 -30.99 0.79
C GLU A 11 -10.29 -31.58 0.88
N LYS A 12 -10.09 -32.48 1.85
CA LYS A 12 -8.86 -33.26 1.97
C LYS A 12 -8.76 -34.27 0.83
N SER A 13 -7.60 -34.36 0.20
CA SER A 13 -7.28 -35.41 -0.77
C SER A 13 -6.26 -36.39 -0.20
N GLU A 14 -6.44 -37.68 -0.44
CA GLU A 14 -5.45 -38.71 -0.14
C GLU A 14 -4.49 -38.97 -1.32
N PHE A 15 -4.82 -38.44 -2.49
CA PHE A 15 -4.05 -38.65 -3.71
C PHE A 15 -2.81 -37.72 -3.80
N PHE A 16 -2.95 -36.45 -3.38
CA PHE A 16 -1.88 -35.47 -3.46
C PHE A 16 -1.07 -35.39 -2.16
N ALA A 17 0.25 -35.23 -2.28
CA ALA A 17 1.17 -35.20 -1.14
C ALA A 17 0.94 -34.05 -0.15
N ASP A 18 0.35 -32.95 -0.60
CA ASP A 18 -0.01 -31.79 0.25
C ASP A 18 -1.39 -31.94 0.92
N GLY A 19 -2.10 -33.04 0.65
CA GLY A 19 -3.41 -33.32 1.21
C GLY A 19 -4.54 -32.42 0.69
N LEU A 20 -4.28 -31.54 -0.30
CA LEU A 20 -5.24 -30.58 -0.81
C LEU A 20 -5.89 -31.08 -2.10
N ALA A 21 -7.23 -31.15 -2.12
CA ALA A 21 -7.97 -31.36 -3.36
C ALA A 21 -7.82 -30.17 -4.33
N SER A 22 -7.84 -28.94 -3.81
CA SER A 22 -7.65 -27.72 -4.60
C SER A 22 -6.21 -27.60 -5.10
N ARG A 23 -6.02 -27.65 -6.43
CA ARG A 23 -4.69 -27.54 -7.05
C ARG A 23 -4.37 -26.09 -7.43
N LYS A 24 -3.11 -25.71 -7.24
CA LYS A 24 -2.58 -24.45 -7.79
C LYS A 24 -2.47 -24.59 -9.32
N PRO A 25 -3.01 -23.63 -10.10
CA PRO A 25 -2.79 -23.60 -11.54
C PRO A 25 -1.28 -23.51 -11.85
N PRO A 26 -0.83 -24.04 -13.01
CA PRO A 26 0.53 -23.83 -13.47
C PRO A 26 0.89 -22.34 -13.53
N PRO A 27 2.16 -21.97 -13.26
CA PRO A 27 2.61 -20.59 -13.39
C PRO A 27 2.29 -20.00 -14.76
N ASN A 28 2.02 -18.69 -14.80
CA ASN A 28 1.69 -17.94 -16.03
C ASN A 28 0.41 -18.38 -16.76
N THR A 29 -0.45 -19.20 -16.13
CA THR A 29 -1.77 -19.51 -16.67
C THR A 29 -2.67 -18.27 -16.63
N VAL A 30 -3.26 -17.89 -17.77
CA VAL A 30 -4.26 -16.81 -17.87
C VAL A 30 -5.64 -17.41 -18.17
N PRO A 31 -6.59 -17.36 -17.23
CA PRO A 31 -7.95 -17.82 -17.47
C PRO A 31 -8.67 -16.95 -18.50
N ARG A 32 -9.62 -17.54 -19.24
CA ARG A 32 -10.47 -16.79 -20.17
C ARG A 32 -11.26 -15.72 -19.40
N GLY A 33 -11.23 -14.48 -19.91
CA GLY A 33 -11.88 -13.32 -19.27
C GLY A 33 -11.05 -12.63 -18.17
N TYR A 34 -9.83 -13.11 -17.89
CA TYR A 34 -8.92 -12.53 -16.89
C TYR A 34 -7.66 -11.93 -17.52
N LEU A 35 -7.69 -11.69 -18.83
CA LEU A 35 -6.61 -10.96 -19.51
C LEU A 35 -6.59 -9.52 -18.99
N ARG A 36 -5.42 -9.07 -18.56
CA ARG A 36 -5.21 -7.75 -17.95
C ARG A 36 -4.76 -6.76 -19.01
N GLU A 37 -5.69 -6.37 -19.89
CA GLU A 37 -5.40 -5.48 -21.02
C GLU A 37 -5.06 -4.06 -20.57
N ASP A 38 -5.76 -3.54 -19.56
CA ASP A 38 -5.50 -2.24 -18.97
C ASP A 38 -4.36 -2.30 -17.93
N GLY A 39 -3.14 -2.05 -18.38
CA GLY A 39 -1.97 -2.03 -17.51
C GLY A 39 -2.12 -1.10 -16.29
N GLN A 40 -2.71 0.09 -16.46
CA GLN A 40 -2.86 1.05 -15.36
C GLN A 40 -3.84 0.52 -14.31
N LEU A 41 -5.00 0.01 -14.73
CA LEU A 41 -6.00 -0.54 -13.83
C LEU A 41 -5.46 -1.73 -13.01
N TYR A 42 -4.69 -2.62 -13.64
CA TYR A 42 -4.26 -3.86 -13.00
C TYR A 42 -2.91 -3.77 -12.27
N THR A 43 -2.10 -2.74 -12.53
CA THR A 43 -0.75 -2.61 -11.94
C THR A 43 -0.54 -1.30 -11.17
N GLY A 44 -1.35 -0.26 -11.40
CA GLY A 44 -1.10 1.07 -10.87
C GLY A 44 0.06 1.79 -11.53
N LYS A 45 0.55 1.30 -12.68
CA LYS A 45 1.72 1.83 -13.38
C LYS A 45 1.42 2.22 -14.82
N ASN A 46 2.11 3.24 -15.31
CA ASN A 46 2.12 3.64 -16.71
C ASN A 46 2.82 2.58 -17.57
N ALA A 47 2.34 2.37 -18.79
CA ALA A 47 2.72 1.29 -19.70
C ALA A 47 4.21 1.26 -20.13
N ALA A 48 5.07 2.15 -19.63
CA ALA A 48 6.49 2.22 -19.97
C ALA A 48 7.33 1.02 -19.48
N ALA A 49 6.75 0.00 -18.84
CA ALA A 49 7.45 -1.20 -18.38
C ALA A 49 6.62 -2.49 -18.55
N GLY A 50 5.84 -2.59 -19.63
CA GLY A 50 4.88 -3.67 -19.87
C GLY A 50 5.33 -4.73 -20.86
N GLY A 51 6.59 -5.16 -20.83
CA GLY A 51 7.08 -6.29 -21.61
C GLY A 51 7.48 -7.43 -20.68
N ALA A 52 6.74 -8.54 -20.76
CA ALA A 52 6.92 -9.79 -20.02
C ALA A 52 6.38 -9.83 -18.58
N ALA A 53 5.33 -10.63 -18.41
CA ALA A 53 5.18 -11.43 -17.22
C ALA A 53 6.48 -12.21 -16.97
N SER A 54 7.27 -11.80 -15.98
CA SER A 54 8.33 -12.63 -15.42
C SER A 54 8.75 -12.13 -14.05
N GLY A 55 8.53 -12.98 -13.04
CA GLY A 55 9.57 -13.37 -12.10
C GLY A 55 10.15 -12.32 -11.15
N GLY A 56 9.83 -12.49 -9.86
CA GLY A 56 10.77 -12.19 -8.77
C GLY A 56 10.70 -10.78 -8.23
N ASN A 57 9.93 -10.61 -7.15
CA ASN A 57 10.03 -9.42 -6.30
C ASN A 57 11.37 -9.45 -5.55
N GLN A 58 12.42 -8.90 -6.15
CA GLN A 58 13.76 -8.74 -5.53
C GLN A 58 13.75 -7.85 -4.28
N ARG A 59 12.61 -7.26 -3.90
CA ARG A 59 12.48 -6.40 -2.71
C ARG A 59 12.16 -7.15 -1.42
N ASN A 60 11.99 -8.48 -1.49
CA ASN A 60 11.62 -9.34 -0.36
C ASN A 60 12.71 -10.36 0.04
N ALA A 61 13.99 -10.03 -0.16
CA ALA A 61 15.08 -10.79 0.45
C ALA A 61 15.22 -10.43 1.94
N PRO A 62 15.26 -11.40 2.87
CA PRO A 62 15.72 -11.12 4.23
C PRO A 62 17.18 -10.68 4.16
N ASN A 63 17.53 -9.65 4.93
CA ASN A 63 18.86 -9.08 5.07
C ASN A 63 20.01 -10.13 4.91
N ALA A 64 20.73 -10.04 3.79
CA ALA A 64 22.03 -10.70 3.61
C ALA A 64 23.11 -9.63 3.40
N SER A 65 23.37 -8.83 4.43
CA SER A 65 24.60 -8.04 4.54
C SER A 65 25.77 -8.97 4.90
N ALA A 66 26.21 -9.80 3.97
CA ALA A 66 27.49 -10.48 4.06
C ALA A 66 28.01 -10.78 2.65
N SER A 67 29.21 -10.28 2.37
CA SER A 67 29.99 -10.52 1.15
C SER A 67 29.69 -9.64 -0.06
N GLN A 68 29.94 -8.33 0.08
CA GLN A 68 30.38 -7.49 -1.03
C GLN A 68 31.57 -6.64 -0.57
N ASN A 69 32.65 -7.31 -0.20
CA ASN A 69 33.98 -6.70 -0.13
C ASN A 69 34.94 -7.67 -0.80
N ALA A 70 34.94 -7.66 -2.13
CA ALA A 70 36.07 -8.12 -2.93
C ALA A 70 35.90 -7.64 -4.38
N ALA A 71 36.96 -6.96 -4.86
CA ALA A 71 37.30 -6.78 -6.27
C ALA A 71 36.53 -5.74 -7.10
N ASN A 72 36.70 -4.45 -6.75
CA ASN A 72 37.00 -3.43 -7.76
C ASN A 72 38.42 -2.92 -7.50
N ALA A 73 39.40 -3.61 -8.06
CA ALA A 73 40.80 -3.19 -8.07
C ALA A 73 41.39 -3.55 -9.44
N ALA A 74 41.26 -2.66 -10.42
CA ALA A 74 42.16 -2.56 -11.57
C ALA A 74 41.79 -1.36 -12.45
N SER A 75 42.35 -0.19 -12.16
CA SER A 75 42.94 0.72 -13.15
C SER A 75 43.43 1.98 -12.43
N GLY A 76 44.74 2.22 -12.52
CA GLY A 76 45.49 3.14 -11.68
C GLY A 76 45.31 4.63 -11.99
N GLY A 77 45.80 5.43 -11.06
CA GLY A 77 45.92 6.89 -11.16
C GLY A 77 46.42 7.45 -9.83
N GLN A 78 47.71 7.80 -9.79
CA GLN A 78 48.46 8.20 -8.60
C GLN A 78 48.06 9.56 -7.99
N GLN A 79 48.09 9.59 -6.66
CA GLN A 79 48.45 10.66 -5.70
C GLN A 79 48.79 12.07 -6.20
N GLN A 80 48.24 13.08 -5.50
CA GLN A 80 48.93 14.18 -4.75
C GLN A 80 47.83 15.10 -4.15
N GLN A 81 47.62 15.14 -2.82
CA GLN A 81 48.26 15.96 -1.76
C GLN A 81 47.92 17.47 -1.77
N GLN A 82 47.64 17.98 -0.56
CA GLN A 82 47.37 19.36 -0.08
C GLN A 82 45.86 19.64 0.07
N GLY A 83 45.30 19.98 1.24
CA GLY A 83 45.81 20.75 2.38
C GLY A 83 44.90 21.98 2.51
N GLY A 84 44.08 22.09 3.56
CA GLY A 84 43.23 23.29 3.73
C GLY A 84 42.08 23.10 4.70
N ALA A 85 42.12 23.88 5.78
CA ALA A 85 41.20 23.89 6.90
C ALA A 85 39.83 24.53 6.59
N GLY A 86 38.83 24.16 7.39
CA GLY A 86 37.73 25.05 7.76
C GLY A 86 36.35 24.71 7.17
N GLY A 87 35.38 24.50 8.05
CA GLY A 87 33.95 24.69 7.72
C GLY A 87 33.04 23.55 8.14
N ASN A 88 32.42 23.69 9.32
CA ASN A 88 31.22 22.95 9.67
C ASN A 88 30.14 23.16 8.60
N SER A 89 29.61 22.06 8.07
CA SER A 89 28.21 22.00 7.63
C SER A 89 27.76 20.56 7.70
N ALA A 90 27.00 20.28 8.76
CA ALA A 90 26.16 19.11 8.85
C ALA A 90 25.29 19.03 7.58
N SER A 91 25.43 17.94 6.84
CA SER A 91 24.44 17.52 5.85
C SER A 91 23.93 16.14 6.23
N GLY A 92 23.15 16.13 7.31
CA GLY A 92 22.05 15.18 7.44
C GLY A 92 21.03 15.50 6.34
N GLY A 93 21.20 14.87 5.18
CA GLY A 93 20.24 14.91 4.09
C GLY A 93 19.66 13.52 3.91
N ALA A 94 18.55 13.24 4.59
CA ALA A 94 17.68 12.13 4.23
C ALA A 94 17.21 12.37 2.79
N GLN A 95 17.75 11.63 1.84
CA GLN A 95 17.32 11.67 0.46
C GLN A 95 15.84 11.29 0.44
N ALA A 96 14.98 12.25 0.05
CA ALA A 96 13.60 11.99 -0.29
C ALA A 96 13.59 10.85 -1.31
N SER A 97 13.10 9.67 -0.89
CA SER A 97 12.89 8.56 -1.80
C SER A 97 11.88 9.00 -2.84
N GLN A 98 12.38 9.32 -4.04
CA GLN A 98 11.56 9.71 -5.17
C GLN A 98 10.55 8.59 -5.45
N SER A 99 9.27 8.97 -5.57
CA SER A 99 8.19 8.07 -5.95
C SER A 99 8.57 7.27 -7.20
N ASP A 100 8.22 5.98 -7.24
CA ASP A 100 8.47 5.15 -8.43
C ASP A 100 7.82 5.86 -9.64
N PRO A 101 8.60 6.32 -10.63
CA PRO A 101 8.10 7.16 -11.71
C PRO A 101 7.09 6.43 -12.60
N LEU A 102 7.04 5.10 -12.50
CA LEU A 102 6.03 4.30 -13.19
C LEU A 102 4.66 4.42 -12.54
N ASN A 103 4.55 4.71 -11.24
CA ASN A 103 3.25 4.80 -10.58
C ASN A 103 2.41 5.92 -11.20
N VAL A 104 1.11 5.65 -11.38
CA VAL A 104 0.17 6.64 -11.92
C VAL A 104 -0.22 7.68 -10.87
N ASP A 105 -0.46 8.92 -11.31
CA ASP A 105 -0.95 10.00 -10.45
C ASP A 105 -2.48 10.02 -10.35
N ALA A 106 -3.17 9.53 -11.37
CA ALA A 106 -4.62 9.59 -11.49
C ALA A 106 -5.29 8.23 -11.23
N PHE A 107 -6.54 8.28 -10.78
CA PHE A 107 -7.38 7.08 -10.69
C PHE A 107 -7.84 6.64 -12.09
N PRO A 108 -7.92 5.33 -12.37
CA PRO A 108 -8.35 4.82 -13.68
C PRO A 108 -9.87 4.92 -13.91
N PHE A 109 -10.62 5.45 -12.94
CA PHE A 109 -12.06 5.69 -13.04
C PHE A 109 -12.48 6.86 -12.13
N PRO A 110 -13.67 7.45 -12.34
CA PRO A 110 -14.17 8.55 -11.50
C PRO A 110 -14.31 8.13 -10.03
N VAL A 111 -13.76 8.94 -9.12
CA VAL A 111 -13.92 8.74 -7.67
C VAL A 111 -15.26 9.33 -7.24
N THR A 112 -16.31 8.51 -7.26
CA THR A 112 -17.64 8.87 -6.77
C THR A 112 -17.78 8.62 -5.27
N MET A 113 -18.86 9.12 -4.65
CA MET A 113 -19.15 8.81 -3.24
C MET A 113 -19.35 7.31 -3.01
N GLU A 114 -19.92 6.58 -3.98
CA GLU A 114 -20.04 5.13 -3.92
C GLU A 114 -18.66 4.45 -3.84
N VAL A 115 -17.69 4.90 -4.65
CA VAL A 115 -16.30 4.41 -4.59
C VAL A 115 -15.69 4.69 -3.22
N LEU A 116 -15.92 5.87 -2.64
CA LEU A 116 -15.38 6.23 -1.33
C LEU A 116 -16.01 5.40 -0.20
N VAL A 117 -17.33 5.20 -0.22
CA VAL A 117 -18.03 4.34 0.75
C VAL A 117 -17.52 2.90 0.66
N ARG A 118 -17.38 2.38 -0.56
CA ARG A 118 -16.80 1.06 -0.79
C ARG A 118 -15.35 0.97 -0.31
N GLY A 119 -14.56 2.01 -0.58
CA GLY A 119 -13.18 2.12 -0.11
C GLY A 119 -13.07 2.10 1.40
N LYS A 120 -13.93 2.84 2.10
CA LYS A 120 -14.03 2.86 3.56
C LYS A 120 -14.37 1.49 4.12
N GLU A 121 -15.38 0.83 3.56
CA GLU A 121 -15.77 -0.52 3.97
C GLU A 121 -14.59 -1.48 3.86
N ARG A 122 -13.92 -1.51 2.71
CA ARG A 122 -12.78 -2.40 2.45
C ARG A 122 -11.56 -2.05 3.29
N TYR A 123 -11.28 -0.78 3.49
CA TYR A 123 -10.21 -0.32 4.40
C TYR A 123 -10.46 -0.79 5.83
N ASN A 124 -11.70 -0.68 6.32
CA ASN A 124 -12.05 -1.10 7.67
C ASN A 124 -11.88 -2.60 7.87
N ILE A 125 -12.17 -3.42 6.85
CA ILE A 125 -12.02 -4.88 6.90
C ILE A 125 -10.54 -5.29 6.87
N PHE A 126 -9.74 -4.73 5.95
CA PHE A 126 -8.40 -5.26 5.66
C PHE A 126 -7.24 -4.43 6.20
N CYS A 127 -7.41 -3.11 6.34
CA CYS A 127 -6.29 -2.18 6.55
C CYS A 127 -6.28 -1.61 7.98
N SER A 128 -7.45 -1.32 8.54
CA SER A 128 -7.60 -0.62 9.82
C SER A 128 -6.95 -1.34 11.01
N MET A 129 -6.85 -2.67 10.96
CA MET A 129 -6.27 -3.49 12.02
C MET A 129 -4.79 -3.16 12.28
N CYS A 130 -4.05 -2.75 11.25
CA CYS A 130 -2.65 -2.33 11.34
C CYS A 130 -2.51 -0.81 11.19
N HIS A 131 -3.20 -0.20 10.23
CA HIS A 131 -3.05 1.22 9.92
C HIS A 131 -3.90 2.16 10.80
N GLY A 132 -4.79 1.60 11.63
CA GLY A 132 -5.74 2.38 12.44
C GLY A 132 -6.93 2.87 11.60
N ALA A 133 -8.06 3.14 12.24
CA ALA A 133 -9.26 3.65 11.55
C ALA A 133 -9.02 5.03 10.91
N THR A 134 -8.12 5.81 11.50
CA THR A 134 -7.74 7.18 11.10
C THR A 134 -6.47 7.22 10.25
N GLY A 135 -5.77 6.10 10.05
CA GLY A 135 -4.59 6.03 9.18
C GLY A 135 -3.25 6.40 9.82
N TYR A 136 -3.17 6.51 11.15
CA TYR A 136 -1.95 6.89 11.88
C TYR A 136 -0.97 5.73 12.15
N GLY A 137 -1.27 4.53 11.66
CA GLY A 137 -0.43 3.35 11.89
C GLY A 137 -0.57 2.77 13.29
N ASP A 138 -1.63 3.11 14.03
CA ASP A 138 -1.80 2.76 15.44
C ASP A 138 -2.87 1.67 15.68
N GLY A 139 -3.13 0.86 14.65
CA GLY A 139 -4.10 -0.23 14.70
C GLY A 139 -3.82 -1.25 15.81
N MET A 140 -4.85 -2.01 16.19
CA MET A 140 -4.78 -2.94 17.33
C MET A 140 -3.63 -3.96 17.23
N VAL A 141 -3.26 -4.39 16.02
CA VAL A 141 -2.17 -5.35 15.80
C VAL A 141 -0.81 -4.74 16.15
N VAL A 142 -0.61 -3.44 15.87
CA VAL A 142 0.62 -2.71 16.23
C VAL A 142 0.77 -2.58 17.73
N ARG A 143 -0.33 -2.33 18.44
CA ARG A 143 -0.35 -2.25 19.92
C ARG A 143 0.03 -3.58 20.59
N ARG A 144 0.03 -4.69 19.83
CA ARG A 144 0.42 -6.04 20.29
C ARG A 144 1.83 -6.44 19.83
N GLY A 145 2.65 -5.50 19.37
CA GLY A 145 4.08 -5.72 19.10
C GLY A 145 4.46 -5.87 17.62
N TYR A 146 3.53 -5.71 16.68
CA TYR A 146 3.88 -5.62 15.26
C TYR A 146 4.57 -4.29 14.94
N LYS A 147 5.43 -4.31 13.92
CA LYS A 147 6.08 -3.09 13.42
C LYS A 147 5.03 -2.07 12.99
N LYS A 148 5.12 -0.86 13.55
CA LYS A 148 4.25 0.27 13.23
C LYS A 148 4.36 0.64 11.73
N PRO A 149 3.26 0.60 10.95
CA PRO A 149 3.24 1.16 9.60
C PRO A 149 3.43 2.69 9.64
N PRO A 150 3.97 3.30 8.58
CA PRO A 150 4.01 4.76 8.46
C PRO A 150 2.59 5.34 8.50
N SER A 151 2.46 6.54 9.04
CA SER A 151 1.19 7.27 9.03
C SER A 151 0.90 7.76 7.61
N TYR A 152 -0.34 7.58 7.13
CA TYR A 152 -0.75 8.15 5.84
C TYR A 152 -0.68 9.68 5.81
N HIS A 153 -0.61 10.30 6.99
CA HIS A 153 -0.47 11.75 7.19
C HIS A 153 0.98 12.22 7.28
N GLU A 154 1.95 11.42 6.81
CA GLU A 154 3.31 11.90 6.58
C GLU A 154 3.38 12.62 5.22
N ASP A 155 4.16 13.72 5.13
CA ASP A 155 4.32 14.48 3.88
C ASP A 155 4.77 13.61 2.72
N ARG A 156 5.71 12.70 2.98
CA ARG A 156 6.20 11.74 2.00
C ARG A 156 5.07 10.94 1.37
N LEU A 157 4.13 10.42 2.17
CA LEU A 157 3.01 9.61 1.68
C LEU A 157 1.87 10.45 1.11
N ARG A 158 1.73 11.72 1.53
CA ARG A 158 0.81 12.65 0.86
C ARG A 158 1.25 12.95 -0.57
N GLN A 159 2.55 13.20 -0.76
CA GLN A 159 3.15 13.58 -2.04
C GLN A 159 3.41 12.37 -2.95
N GLU A 160 3.27 11.16 -2.44
CA GLU A 160 3.40 9.94 -3.22
C GLU A 160 2.29 9.81 -4.27
N ARG A 161 2.52 9.05 -5.35
CA ARG A 161 1.55 8.88 -6.43
C ARG A 161 0.45 7.90 -6.04
N VAL A 162 -0.76 8.02 -6.57
CA VAL A 162 -1.87 7.12 -6.17
C VAL A 162 -1.60 5.65 -6.51
N GLY A 163 -0.89 5.40 -7.62
CA GLY A 163 -0.46 4.06 -8.04
C GLY A 163 0.39 3.33 -6.99
N HIS A 164 1.13 4.06 -6.14
CA HIS A 164 1.91 3.47 -5.06
C HIS A 164 1.05 2.70 -4.07
N PHE A 165 -0.08 3.28 -3.64
CA PHE A 165 -0.97 2.63 -2.69
C PHE A 165 -1.57 1.36 -3.29
N PHE A 166 -1.95 1.41 -4.57
CA PHE A 166 -2.40 0.23 -5.29
C PHE A 166 -1.32 -0.86 -5.37
N ASP A 167 -0.08 -0.48 -5.70
CA ASP A 167 1.08 -1.38 -5.81
C ASP A 167 1.38 -2.05 -4.46
N VAL A 168 1.44 -1.28 -3.37
CA VAL A 168 1.69 -1.78 -2.02
C VAL A 168 0.58 -2.74 -1.57
N ILE A 169 -0.69 -2.45 -1.82
CA ILE A 169 -1.79 -3.37 -1.50
C ILE A 169 -1.66 -4.66 -2.33
N THR A 170 -1.28 -4.53 -3.61
CA THR A 170 -1.21 -5.64 -4.56
C THR A 170 -0.04 -6.56 -4.30
N ASN A 171 1.14 -6.00 -4.02
CA ASN A 171 2.41 -6.72 -4.00
C ASN A 171 3.03 -6.83 -2.60
N GLY A 172 2.49 -6.10 -1.61
CA GLY A 172 3.09 -5.95 -0.29
C GLY A 172 4.30 -5.01 -0.31
N TRP A 173 4.75 -4.60 0.87
CA TRP A 173 5.95 -3.78 1.01
C TRP A 173 6.56 -3.91 2.41
N GLY A 174 7.85 -4.27 2.47
CA GLY A 174 8.54 -4.52 3.73
C GLY A 174 7.81 -5.59 4.55
N SER A 175 7.34 -5.22 5.74
CA SER A 175 6.57 -6.13 6.63
C SER A 175 5.09 -6.24 6.26
N MET A 176 4.58 -5.42 5.32
CA MET A 176 3.19 -5.49 4.88
C MET A 176 3.01 -6.64 3.87
N PRO A 177 2.12 -7.62 4.13
CA PRO A 177 1.85 -8.70 3.20
C PRO A 177 1.10 -8.21 1.96
N ASN A 178 1.09 -9.01 0.90
CA ASN A 178 0.24 -8.75 -0.26
C ASN A 178 -1.22 -9.12 0.05
N TYR A 179 -2.15 -8.36 -0.53
CA TYR A 179 -3.60 -8.56 -0.38
C TYR A 179 -4.31 -8.84 -1.72
N ALA A 180 -3.57 -8.99 -2.82
CA ALA A 180 -4.15 -9.29 -4.13
C ALA A 180 -5.05 -10.54 -4.17
N PRO A 181 -4.78 -11.63 -3.42
CA PRO A 181 -5.67 -12.80 -3.37
C PRO A 181 -7.03 -12.53 -2.71
N GLN A 182 -7.10 -11.60 -1.75
CA GLN A 182 -8.31 -11.32 -0.97
C GLN A 182 -9.07 -10.09 -1.46
N ILE A 183 -8.38 -9.12 -2.07
CA ILE A 183 -8.97 -7.82 -2.45
C ILE A 183 -9.02 -7.70 -3.99
N PRO A 184 -10.24 -7.63 -4.57
CA PRO A 184 -10.41 -7.37 -6.00
C PRO A 184 -9.74 -6.08 -6.46
N VAL A 185 -9.32 -6.03 -7.73
CA VAL A 185 -8.57 -4.90 -8.31
C VAL A 185 -9.29 -3.56 -8.09
N ARG A 186 -10.59 -3.50 -8.35
CA ARG A 186 -11.39 -2.27 -8.17
C ARG A 186 -11.47 -1.84 -6.71
N ASP A 187 -11.54 -2.79 -5.79
CA ASP A 187 -11.58 -2.52 -4.35
C ASP A 187 -10.22 -1.98 -3.84
N ARG A 188 -9.09 -2.39 -4.42
CA ARG A 188 -7.77 -1.81 -4.10
C ARG A 188 -7.69 -0.32 -4.48
N TRP A 189 -8.22 0.04 -5.63
CA TRP A 189 -8.34 1.45 -6.05
C TRP A 189 -9.31 2.23 -5.16
N ALA A 190 -10.43 1.63 -4.78
CA ALA A 190 -11.36 2.24 -3.83
C ALA A 190 -10.71 2.50 -2.46
N ILE A 191 -9.90 1.55 -1.95
CA ILE A 191 -9.09 1.75 -0.74
C ILE A 191 -8.10 2.91 -0.94
N ALA A 192 -7.39 2.97 -2.07
CA ALA A 192 -6.48 4.07 -2.36
C ALA A 192 -7.20 5.43 -2.38
N ALA A 193 -8.42 5.49 -2.92
CA ALA A 193 -9.27 6.68 -2.87
C ALA A 193 -9.66 7.05 -1.44
N TYR A 194 -10.00 6.07 -0.60
CA TYR A 194 -10.29 6.31 0.81
C TYR A 194 -9.06 6.78 1.61
N ILE A 195 -7.86 6.29 1.30
CA ILE A 195 -6.61 6.81 1.88
C ILE A 195 -6.44 8.30 1.55
N ARG A 196 -6.74 8.73 0.32
CA ARG A 196 -6.73 10.15 -0.04
C ARG A 196 -7.77 10.95 0.73
N ALA A 197 -8.96 10.39 0.94
CA ALA A 197 -9.98 11.02 1.77
C ALA A 197 -9.53 11.16 3.24
N LEU A 198 -8.84 10.16 3.81
CA LEU A 198 -8.24 10.27 5.14
C LEU A 198 -7.22 11.41 5.20
N GLN A 199 -6.30 11.47 4.23
CA GLN A 199 -5.30 12.55 4.14
C GLN A 199 -5.96 13.93 4.07
N ALA A 200 -7.00 14.09 3.25
CA ALA A 200 -7.77 15.33 3.14
C ALA A 200 -8.50 15.67 4.44
N SER A 201 -9.08 14.68 5.14
CA SER A 201 -9.83 14.91 6.37
C SER A 201 -8.98 15.50 7.50
N GLN A 202 -7.68 15.20 7.52
CA GLN A 202 -6.78 15.69 8.56
C GLN A 202 -6.25 17.11 8.30
N GLN A 203 -6.38 17.60 7.07
CA GLN A 203 -5.89 18.91 6.64
C GLN A 203 -7.01 19.84 6.17
N GLY A 204 -8.25 19.35 6.16
CA GLY A 204 -9.41 20.11 5.72
C GLY A 204 -9.57 21.37 6.56
N THR A 205 -9.61 22.49 5.87
CA THR A 205 -10.00 23.78 6.43
C THR A 205 -11.51 23.98 6.24
N PRO A 206 -12.17 24.82 7.06
CA PRO A 206 -13.58 25.14 6.86
C PRO A 206 -13.89 25.71 5.47
N THR A 207 -12.89 26.30 4.80
CA THR A 207 -13.01 26.81 3.42
C THR A 207 -13.11 25.71 2.36
N ASP A 208 -12.59 24.51 2.64
CA ASP A 208 -12.66 23.35 1.74
C ASP A 208 -14.04 22.69 1.73
N VAL A 209 -14.88 23.02 2.71
CA VAL A 209 -16.28 22.57 2.76
C VAL A 209 -17.12 23.49 1.88
N PRO A 210 -17.94 22.96 0.95
CA PRO A 210 -18.88 23.75 0.16
C PRO A 210 -19.71 24.69 1.04
N ALA A 211 -19.91 25.94 0.57
CA ALA A 211 -20.51 26.99 1.39
C ALA A 211 -21.89 26.62 1.95
N ASP A 212 -22.68 25.87 1.18
CA ASP A 212 -24.00 25.33 1.55
C ASP A 212 -23.95 24.29 2.68
N LYS A 213 -22.78 23.71 2.96
CA LYS A 213 -22.57 22.68 3.99
C LYS A 213 -21.77 23.16 5.21
N ARG A 214 -21.19 24.37 5.17
CA ARG A 214 -20.39 24.90 6.28
C ARG A 214 -21.19 25.05 7.58
N ASN A 215 -22.46 25.45 7.48
CA ASN A 215 -23.35 25.61 8.64
C ASN A 215 -23.61 24.29 9.40
N GLN A 216 -23.38 23.13 8.77
CA GLN A 216 -23.53 21.82 9.41
C GLN A 216 -22.33 21.46 10.30
N LEU A 217 -21.18 22.13 10.14
CA LEU A 217 -19.99 21.93 10.99
C LEU A 217 -20.16 22.60 12.35
N GLU A 218 -20.87 23.73 12.40
CA GLU A 218 -21.10 24.49 13.63
C GLU A 218 -22.13 23.81 14.54
N GLY A 219 -23.15 23.16 13.95
CA GLY A 219 -24.19 22.44 14.70
C GLY A 219 -23.70 21.17 15.40
N GLY A 220 -22.70 20.47 14.85
CA GLY A 220 -22.16 19.23 15.43
C GLY A 220 -21.27 19.43 16.67
N ASN A 221 -20.74 20.63 16.87
CA ASN A 221 -19.92 20.96 18.05
C ASN A 221 -20.75 21.26 19.31
N ALA A 222 -22.06 21.53 19.17
CA ALA A 222 -22.94 21.86 20.28
C ALA A 222 -23.41 20.62 21.06
N GLU A 223 -23.55 19.45 20.41
CA GLU A 223 -24.00 18.22 21.10
C GLU A 223 -22.89 17.56 21.94
N HIS A 224 -21.61 17.87 21.71
CA HIS A 224 -20.51 17.26 22.49
C HIS A 224 -20.17 18.03 23.78
N GLN A 225 -20.71 19.24 24.00
CA GLN A 225 -20.40 20.07 25.17
C GLN A 225 -21.49 20.06 26.27
N GLY A 226 -22.59 19.30 26.11
CA GLY A 226 -23.74 19.34 27.02
C GLY A 226 -23.93 18.12 27.95
N GLY A 227 -22.93 17.26 28.13
CA GLY A 227 -23.10 15.92 28.73
C GLY A 227 -22.38 15.65 30.06
N GLY A 228 -22.19 16.64 30.93
CA GLY A 228 -21.46 16.44 32.18
C GLY A 228 -21.89 17.35 33.32
N GLU A 229 -23.03 17.04 33.95
CA GLU A 229 -23.33 17.36 35.35
C GLU A 229 -24.61 16.61 35.78
N GLY A 230 -24.48 15.70 36.76
CA GLY A 230 -25.64 15.12 37.46
C GLY A 230 -25.56 13.62 37.77
N HIS A 231 -24.76 13.22 38.77
CA HIS A 231 -25.15 12.44 39.97
C HIS A 231 -23.92 12.11 40.82
#